data_AF-A0A9D6NJP8-F1
#
_entry.id   AF-A0A9D6NJP8-F1
#
_cell.length_a   1.000
_cell.length_b   1.000
_cell.length_c   1.000
_cell.angle_alpha   90.00
_cell.angle_beta   90.00
_cell.angle_gamma   90.00
#
_symmetry.space_group_name_H-M   'P 1'
#
loop_
_entity.id
_entity.type
_entity.pdbx_description
1 polymer ?
#
loop_
_entity_poly.entity_id
_entity_poly.type
_entity_poly.pdbx_seq_one_letter_code
_entity_poly.pdbx_strand_id
1 'polypeptide(L)'
;MAIESMRNACTSDEVREMIELRKKAMRDEATLMEAALEKGLEKGLEKGREEGREEGRREALVETARRMREAGMSDETILKATGLSCDELNL
;
A
#
# COMPACT_ATOMS: atom_id res chain seq x y z
N MET A 1 36.09 48.75 4.86
CA MET A 1 34.95 49.45 4.22
C MET A 1 33.69 48.61 4.42
N ALA A 2 32.50 49.20 4.59
CA ALA A 2 31.26 48.48 4.94
C ALA A 2 30.90 47.31 4.00
N ILE A 3 31.29 47.40 2.72
CA ILE A 3 31.08 46.35 1.71
C ILE A 3 31.88 45.08 2.01
N GLU A 4 33.08 45.21 2.58
CA GLU A 4 33.99 44.11 2.90
C GLU A 4 33.54 43.36 4.17
N SER A 5 32.99 44.10 5.13
CA SER A 5 32.35 43.55 6.33
C SER A 5 31.09 42.74 5.99
N MET A 6 30.26 43.23 5.05
CA MET A 6 29.10 42.50 4.54
C MET A 6 29.52 41.25 3.75
N ARG A 7 30.59 41.33 2.96
CA ARG A 7 31.13 40.17 2.21
C ARG A 7 31.65 39.08 3.15
N ASN A 8 32.38 39.45 4.22
CA ASN A 8 32.90 38.51 5.20
C ASN A 8 31.81 37.84 6.05
N ALA A 9 30.70 38.52 6.33
CA ALA A 9 29.56 37.92 7.02
C ALA A 9 28.93 36.77 6.20
N CYS A 10 28.82 36.94 4.87
CA CYS A 10 28.31 35.91 3.97
C CYS A 10 29.30 34.76 3.68
N THR A 11 30.58 34.94 4.01
CA THR A 11 31.64 33.92 3.87
C THR A 11 32.15 33.39 5.21
N SER A 12 31.49 33.73 6.32
CA SER A 12 31.80 33.22 7.65
C SER A 12 31.51 31.73 7.73
N ASP A 13 32.33 30.98 8.46
CA ASP A 13 32.17 29.54 8.67
C ASP A 13 30.82 29.19 9.30
N GLU A 14 30.26 30.08 10.13
CA GLU A 14 28.93 29.94 10.74
C GLU A 14 27.80 29.91 9.69
N VAL A 15 27.88 30.78 8.66
CA VAL A 15 26.88 30.82 7.59
C VAL A 15 27.00 29.58 6.70
N ARG A 16 28.22 29.11 6.46
CA ARG A 16 28.46 27.84 5.74
C ARG A 16 27.85 26.66 6.49
N GLU A 17 28.08 26.57 7.80
CA GLU A 17 27.53 25.51 8.64
C GLU A 17 26.00 25.52 8.66
N MET A 18 25.39 26.70 8.78
CA MET A 18 23.93 26.86 8.72
C MET A 18 23.34 26.40 7.38
N ILE A 19 24.01 26.73 6.27
CA ILE A 19 23.61 26.27 4.93
C ILE A 19 23.70 24.74 4.84
N GLU A 20 24.76 24.12 5.36
CA GLU A 20 24.92 22.67 5.32
C GLU A 20 23.92 21.94 6.22
N LEU A 21 23.64 22.46 7.42
CA LEU A 21 22.61 21.92 8.31
C LEU A 21 21.23 21.96 7.64
N ARG A 22 20.89 23.09 7.00
CA ARG A 22 19.63 23.21 6.26
C ARG A 22 19.56 22.23 5.10
N LYS A 23 20.63 22.12 4.30
CA LYS A 23 20.69 21.13 3.20
C LYS A 23 20.56 19.70 3.71
N LYS A 24 21.14 19.39 4.88
CA LYS A 24 20.99 18.08 5.50
C LYS A 24 19.54 17.83 5.93
N ALA A 25 18.91 18.77 6.63
CA ALA A 25 17.51 18.66 7.02
C ALA A 25 16.58 18.47 5.82
N MET A 26 16.79 19.21 4.73
CA MET A 26 16.00 19.05 3.50
C MET A 26 16.19 17.68 2.83
N ARG A 27 17.41 17.13 2.89
CA ARG A 27 17.68 15.76 2.39
C ARG A 27 17.00 14.72 3.26
N ASP A 28 17.12 14.84 4.58
CA ASP A 28 16.49 13.92 5.53
C ASP A 28 14.96 13.93 5.36
N GLU A 29 14.35 15.12 5.19
CA GLU A 29 12.92 15.26 4.91
C GLU A 29 12.51 14.60 3.58
N ALA A 30 13.30 14.80 2.51
CA ALA A 30 13.05 14.17 1.22
C ALA A 30 13.11 12.63 1.32
N THR A 31 14.13 12.09 2.00
CA THR A 31 14.26 10.63 2.22
C THR A 31 13.10 10.08 3.04
N LEU A 32 12.66 10.79 4.09
CA LEU A 32 11.49 10.38 4.87
C LEU A 32 10.21 10.35 4.03
N MET A 33 10.02 11.35 3.16
CA MET A 33 8.86 11.41 2.27
C MET A 33 8.88 10.28 1.25
N GLU A 34 10.04 10.01 0.62
CA GLU A 34 10.21 8.89 -0.31
C GLU A 34 9.92 7.55 0.35
N ALA A 35 10.48 7.30 1.55
CA ALA A 35 10.23 6.07 2.30
C ALA A 35 8.76 5.92 2.70
N ALA A 36 8.08 7.02 3.04
CA ALA A 36 6.65 7.00 3.35
C ALA A 36 5.80 6.64 2.12
N LEU A 37 6.13 7.18 0.95
CA LEU A 37 5.47 6.86 -0.31
C LEU A 37 5.69 5.40 -0.73
N GLU A 38 6.93 4.91 -0.65
CA GLU A 38 7.28 3.53 -0.97
C GLU A 38 6.50 2.55 -0.08
N LYS A 39 6.51 2.78 1.24
CA LYS A 39 5.77 1.97 2.20
C LYS A 39 4.25 2.02 1.97
N GLY A 40 3.74 3.18 1.55
CA GLY A 40 2.33 3.33 1.18
C GLY A 40 1.97 2.49 -0.04
N LEU A 41 2.81 2.52 -1.07
CA LEU A 41 2.63 1.75 -2.30
C LEU A 41 2.73 0.25 -2.04
N GLU A 42 3.74 -0.20 -1.30
CA GLU A 42 3.94 -1.61 -0.95
C GLU A 42 2.72 -2.16 -0.22
N LYS A 43 2.24 -1.45 0.82
CA LYS A 43 1.03 -1.84 1.55
C LYS A 43 -0.21 -1.87 0.66
N GLY A 44 -0.33 -0.91 -0.26
CA GLY A 44 -1.45 -0.88 -1.21
C GLY A 44 -1.45 -2.08 -2.14
N LEU A 45 -0.28 -2.45 -2.68
CA LEU A 45 -0.10 -3.61 -3.54
C LEU A 45 -0.34 -4.93 -2.80
N GLU A 46 0.17 -5.07 -1.58
CA GLU A 46 -0.03 -6.26 -0.76
C GLU A 46 -1.51 -6.49 -0.47
N LYS A 47 -2.20 -5.45 0.02
CA LYS A 47 -3.64 -5.50 0.29
C LYS A 47 -4.45 -5.82 -0.96
N GLY A 48 -4.21 -5.11 -2.07
CA GLY A 48 -4.93 -5.36 -3.32
C GLY A 48 -4.72 -6.78 -3.84
N ARG A 49 -3.51 -7.34 -3.67
CA ARG A 49 -3.23 -8.73 -4.06
C ARG A 49 -3.94 -9.73 -3.17
N GLU A 50 -4.00 -9.48 -1.86
CA GLU A 50 -4.71 -10.34 -0.90
C GLU A 50 -6.21 -10.32 -1.14
N GLU A 51 -6.81 -9.13 -1.23
CA GLU A 51 -8.23 -8.92 -1.53
C GLU A 51 -8.61 -9.59 -2.86
N GLY A 52 -7.85 -9.35 -3.93
CA GLY A 52 -8.11 -9.98 -5.23
C GLY A 52 -7.98 -11.50 -5.22
N ARG A 53 -7.08 -12.06 -4.39
CA ARG A 53 -6.95 -13.52 -4.23
C ARG A 53 -8.13 -14.09 -3.43
N GLU A 54 -8.63 -13.38 -2.42
CA GLU A 54 -9.83 -13.79 -1.67
C GLU A 54 -11.08 -13.73 -2.53
N GLU A 55 -11.29 -12.62 -3.23
CA GLU A 55 -12.40 -12.44 -4.16
C GLU A 55 -12.39 -13.53 -5.24
N GLY A 56 -11.26 -13.73 -5.93
CA GLY A 56 -11.16 -14.76 -6.97
C GLY A 56 -11.36 -16.19 -6.44
N ARG A 57 -10.91 -16.49 -5.21
CA ARG A 57 -11.21 -17.79 -4.58
C ARG A 57 -12.70 -17.95 -4.30
N ARG A 58 -13.36 -16.89 -3.83
CA ARG A 58 -14.79 -16.89 -3.51
C ARG A 58 -15.64 -17.01 -4.77
N GLU A 59 -15.31 -16.27 -5.82
CA GLU A 59 -15.95 -16.40 -7.14
C GLU A 59 -15.82 -17.82 -7.70
N ALA A 60 -14.62 -18.42 -7.63
CA ALA A 60 -14.39 -19.79 -8.09
C ALA A 60 -15.20 -20.82 -7.29
N LEU A 61 -15.36 -20.63 -5.97
CA LEU A 61 -16.20 -21.49 -5.14
C LEU A 61 -17.68 -21.38 -5.53
N VAL A 62 -18.18 -20.16 -5.75
CA VAL A 62 -19.56 -19.92 -6.19
C VAL A 62 -19.81 -20.52 -7.57
N GLU A 63 -18.89 -20.36 -8.50
CA GLU A 63 -18.98 -20.98 -9.83
C GLU A 63 -18.97 -22.52 -9.74
N THR A 64 -18.11 -23.08 -8.91
CA THR A 64 -18.05 -24.52 -8.65
C THR A 64 -19.36 -25.02 -8.05
N ALA A 65 -19.92 -24.31 -7.06
CA ALA A 65 -21.20 -24.66 -6.46
C ALA A 65 -22.35 -24.66 -7.47
N ARG A 66 -22.36 -23.68 -8.39
CA ARG A 66 -23.33 -23.65 -9.50
C ARG A 66 -23.21 -24.89 -10.38
N ARG A 67 -21.99 -25.26 -10.77
CA ARG A 67 -21.75 -26.49 -11.55
C ARG A 67 -22.17 -27.76 -10.81
N MET A 68 -21.94 -27.83 -9.50
CA MET A 68 -22.38 -28.97 -8.67
C MET A 68 -23.90 -29.08 -8.63
N ARG A 69 -24.61 -27.94 -8.57
CA ARG A 69 -26.08 -27.89 -8.62
C ARG A 69 -26.61 -28.33 -9.98
N GLU A 70 -26.00 -27.86 -11.07
CA GLU A 70 -26.31 -28.31 -12.43
C GLU A 70 -26.06 -29.81 -12.62
N ALA A 71 -25.07 -30.37 -11.93
CA ALA A 71 -24.79 -31.80 -11.90
C ALA A 71 -25.78 -32.60 -11.02
N GLY A 72 -26.78 -31.96 -10.40
CA GLY A 72 -27.83 -32.60 -9.61
C GLY A 72 -27.43 -32.94 -8.18
N MET A 73 -26.34 -32.35 -7.65
CA MET A 73 -25.98 -32.49 -6.24
C MET A 73 -26.97 -31.73 -5.36
N SER A 74 -27.25 -32.25 -4.16
CA SER A 74 -28.16 -31.58 -3.22
C SER A 74 -27.53 -30.32 -2.62
N ASP A 75 -28.37 -29.32 -2.35
CA ASP A 75 -27.92 -28.04 -1.77
C ASP A 75 -27.18 -28.26 -0.44
N GLU A 76 -27.59 -29.22 0.39
CA GLU A 76 -26.89 -29.60 1.63
C GLU A 76 -25.46 -30.11 1.37
N THR A 77 -25.27 -30.90 0.30
CA THR A 77 -23.94 -31.41 -0.07
C THR A 77 -23.04 -30.28 -0.58
N ILE A 78 -23.61 -29.36 -1.35
CA ILE A 78 -22.90 -28.20 -1.90
C ILE A 78 -22.45 -27.26 -0.79
N LEU A 79 -23.33 -26.94 0.16
CA LEU A 79 -23.01 -26.12 1.33
C LEU A 79 -21.85 -26.74 2.15
N LYS A 80 -21.90 -28.06 2.41
CA LYS A 80 -20.83 -28.76 3.12
C LYS A 80 -19.51 -28.79 2.36
N ALA A 81 -19.55 -28.94 1.04
CA ALA A 81 -18.35 -29.06 0.20
C ALA A 81 -17.66 -27.72 -0.07
N THR A 82 -18.44 -26.65 -0.22
CA THR A 82 -17.93 -25.32 -0.62
C THR A 82 -17.79 -24.36 0.56
N GLY A 83 -18.45 -24.64 1.68
CA GLY A 83 -18.46 -23.77 2.85
C GLY A 83 -19.21 -22.45 2.64
N LEU A 84 -19.94 -22.30 1.53
CA LEU A 84 -20.77 -21.15 1.23
C LEU A 84 -22.05 -21.18 2.08
N SER A 85 -22.63 -20.02 2.32
CA SER A 85 -23.96 -19.88 2.95
C SER A 85 -25.09 -19.99 1.93
N CYS A 86 -26.32 -20.17 2.41
CA CYS A 86 -27.52 -20.20 1.55
C CYS A 86 -27.68 -18.91 0.74
N ASP A 87 -27.43 -17.76 1.38
CA ASP A 87 -27.51 -16.44 0.75
C ASP A 87 -26.54 -16.31 -0.43
N GLU A 88 -25.33 -16.84 -0.30
CA GLU A 88 -24.32 -16.81 -1.36
C GLU A 88 -24.69 -17.68 -2.57
N LEU A 89 -25.47 -18.73 -2.33
CA LEU A 89 -25.95 -19.63 -3.36
C LEU A 89 -27.31 -19.22 -3.94
N ASN A 90 -27.88 -18.11 -3.45
CA ASN A 90 -29.25 -17.67 -3.74
C ASN A 90 -30.26 -18.83 -3.57
N LEU A 91 -30.13 -19.57 -2.47
CA LEU A 91 -31.00 -20.69 -2.08
C LEU A 91 -32.24 -20.22 -1.33
#